data_AF-A0A1F8T6I2-F1
#
_entry.id   AF-A0A1F8T6I2-F1
#
_cell.length_a   1.000
_cell.length_b   1.000
_cell.length_c   1.000
_cell.angle_alpha   90.00
_cell.angle_beta   90.00
_cell.angle_gamma   90.00
#
_symmetry.space_group_name_H-M   'P 1'
#
loop_
_entity.id
_entity.type
_entity.pdbx_description
1 polymer ?
#
loop_
_entity_poly.entity_id
_entity_poly.type
_entity_poly.pdbx_seq_one_letter_code
_entity_poly.pdbx_strand_id
1 'polypeptide(L)'
;MVGYVKGNFFVRYRAFESWAHLNQLAERWLAEEADLRVQGTVKEVVAERFLREAPCLKPLPLHRYDTSYLELPRVGWDGYVNVRGNRYSVPGELAGQTVAVRLGLDDRLRVFHADQLVASHSLRPAETGWSSVPDHHAALWQATLKVERRPLEAYEEVATWS
;
A
#
# COMPACT_ATOMS: atom_id res chain seq x y z
N MET A 1 -19.48 4.86 8.08
CA MET A 1 -19.44 6.28 8.48
C MET A 1 -20.24 6.46 9.76
N VAL A 2 -19.75 7.22 10.73
CA VAL A 2 -20.38 7.40 12.06
C VAL A 2 -21.70 8.17 11.92
N GLY A 3 -22.78 7.66 12.50
CA GLY A 3 -24.14 8.21 12.32
C GLY A 3 -24.30 9.68 12.71
N TYR A 4 -23.57 10.14 13.74
CA TYR A 4 -23.61 11.52 14.21
C TYR A 4 -23.16 12.53 13.13
N VAL A 5 -22.04 12.26 12.45
CA VAL A 5 -21.53 13.13 11.38
C VAL A 5 -22.51 13.19 10.21
N LYS A 6 -23.08 12.04 9.81
CA LYS A 6 -24.09 11.97 8.75
C LYS A 6 -25.33 12.80 9.06
N GLY A 7 -25.82 12.73 10.30
CA GLY A 7 -27.06 13.39 10.73
C GLY A 7 -26.93 14.88 11.02
N ASN A 8 -25.72 15.42 11.13
CA ASN A 8 -25.49 16.82 11.51
C ASN A 8 -24.67 17.55 10.44
N PHE A 9 -23.38 17.21 10.31
CA PHE A 9 -22.47 17.85 9.36
C PHE A 9 -22.97 17.80 7.92
N PHE A 10 -23.27 16.59 7.40
CA PHE A 10 -23.70 16.40 6.01
C PHE A 10 -25.16 16.75 5.74
N VAL A 11 -25.93 17.16 6.76
CA VAL A 11 -27.25 17.78 6.55
C VAL A 11 -27.09 19.27 6.27
N ARG A 12 -26.11 19.92 6.92
CA ARG A 12 -25.81 21.34 6.75
C ARG A 12 -24.95 21.64 5.53
N TYR A 13 -23.92 20.83 5.29
CA TYR A 13 -22.99 20.99 4.17
C TYR A 13 -23.22 19.89 3.14
N ARG A 14 -23.77 20.25 1.98
CA ARG A 14 -24.23 19.31 0.94
C ARG A 14 -23.42 19.36 -0.35
N ALA A 15 -22.64 20.41 -0.55
CA ALA A 15 -21.82 20.61 -1.73
C ALA A 15 -20.45 21.14 -1.32
N PHE A 16 -19.42 20.73 -2.06
CA PHE A 16 -18.02 21.03 -1.77
C PHE A 16 -17.31 21.33 -3.08
N GLU A 17 -16.40 22.29 -3.04
CA GLU A 17 -15.61 22.70 -4.21
C GLU A 17 -14.36 21.85 -4.40
N SER A 18 -13.85 21.29 -3.29
CA SER A 18 -12.67 20.44 -3.25
C SER A 18 -12.60 19.66 -1.95
N TRP A 19 -11.67 18.70 -1.88
CA TRP A 19 -11.32 18.02 -0.63
C TRP A 19 -10.83 18.98 0.45
N ALA A 20 -10.06 20.00 0.07
CA ALA A 20 -9.58 21.01 1.00
C ALA A 20 -10.74 21.82 1.60
N HIS A 21 -11.71 22.23 0.76
CA HIS A 21 -12.89 22.95 1.24
C HIS A 21 -13.74 22.10 2.20
N LEU A 22 -13.93 20.80 1.90
CA LEU A 22 -14.62 19.89 2.81
C LEU A 22 -13.94 19.83 4.18
N ASN A 23 -12.60 19.67 4.21
CA ASN A 23 -11.85 19.60 5.47
C ASN A 23 -11.98 20.89 6.28
N GLN A 24 -11.88 22.06 5.64
CA GLN A 24 -12.06 23.35 6.31
C GLN A 24 -13.47 23.51 6.92
N LEU A 25 -14.51 23.07 6.21
CA LEU A 25 -15.87 23.07 6.75
C LEU A 25 -16.00 22.12 7.94
N ALA A 26 -15.38 20.93 7.87
CA ALA A 26 -15.39 19.96 8.95
C ALA A 26 -14.69 20.49 10.20
N GLU A 27 -13.49 21.09 10.06
CA GLU A 27 -12.75 21.70 11.16
C GLU A 27 -13.54 22.82 11.84
N ARG A 28 -14.15 23.70 11.03
CA ARG A 28 -15.02 24.77 11.55
C ARG A 28 -16.23 24.19 12.29
N TRP A 29 -16.90 23.19 11.73
CA TRP A 29 -18.04 22.55 12.37
C TRP A 29 -17.67 21.85 13.68
N LEU A 30 -16.47 21.26 13.76
CA LEU A 30 -15.95 20.71 15.01
C LEU A 30 -15.83 21.80 16.08
N ALA A 31 -15.16 22.91 15.75
CA ALA A 31 -14.93 24.01 16.68
C ALA A 31 -16.20 24.76 17.10
N GLU A 32 -17.13 24.99 16.17
CA GLU A 32 -18.32 25.83 16.41
C GLU A 32 -19.54 25.05 16.92
N GLU A 33 -19.62 23.74 16.66
CA GLU A 33 -20.81 22.95 17.00
C GLU A 33 -20.49 21.65 17.72
N ALA A 34 -19.64 20.80 17.12
CA ALA A 34 -19.47 19.43 17.60
C ALA A 34 -18.81 19.38 18.99
N ASP A 35 -17.82 20.26 19.23
CA ASP A 35 -17.05 20.31 20.48
C ASP A 35 -17.76 21.12 21.57
N LEU A 36 -18.60 22.10 21.18
CA LEU A 36 -19.40 22.91 22.12
C LEU A 36 -20.70 22.22 22.56
N ARG A 37 -21.06 21.09 21.96
CA ARG A 37 -22.29 20.36 22.33
C ARG A 37 -22.19 19.74 23.72
N VAL A 38 -23.33 19.65 24.39
CA VAL A 38 -23.49 18.80 25.58
C VAL A 38 -23.70 17.35 25.16
N GLN A 39 -22.82 16.44 25.58
CA GLN A 39 -22.89 15.02 25.22
C GLN A 39 -24.01 14.32 26.03
N GLY A 40 -24.82 13.50 25.35
CA GLY A 40 -26.06 12.96 25.91
C GLY A 40 -25.92 11.94 27.06
N THR A 41 -24.82 11.19 27.12
CA THR A 41 -24.54 10.18 28.15
C THR A 41 -23.98 10.81 29.42
N VAL A 42 -23.03 11.72 29.27
CA VAL A 42 -22.26 12.28 30.39
C VAL A 42 -22.70 13.66 30.81
N LYS A 43 -23.57 14.29 30.02
CA LYS A 43 -24.22 15.57 30.32
C LYS A 43 -23.25 16.74 30.51
N GLU A 44 -22.11 16.69 29.81
CA GLU A 44 -21.07 17.71 29.85
C GLU A 44 -20.73 18.18 28.43
N VAL A 45 -20.17 19.39 28.32
CA VAL A 45 -19.64 19.92 27.07
C VAL A 45 -18.42 19.08 26.65
N VAL A 46 -18.40 18.64 25.38
CA VAL A 46 -17.35 17.74 24.86
C VAL A 46 -15.96 18.36 25.02
N ALA A 47 -15.78 19.62 24.63
CA ALA A 47 -14.51 20.33 24.72
C ALA A 47 -14.00 20.45 26.17
N GLU A 48 -14.87 20.88 27.09
CA GLU A 48 -14.51 21.08 28.50
C GLU A 48 -14.11 19.77 29.17
N ARG A 49 -14.85 18.70 28.87
CA ARG A 49 -14.51 17.38 29.36
C ARG A 49 -13.18 16.87 28.77
N PHE A 50 -12.95 17.06 27.49
CA PHE A 50 -11.68 16.68 26.84
C PHE A 50 -10.48 17.38 27.51
N LEU A 51 -10.58 18.66 27.84
CA LEU A 51 -9.52 19.39 28.54
C LEU A 51 -9.16 18.79 29.91
N ARG A 52 -10.15 18.26 30.64
CA ARG A 52 -9.90 17.56 31.93
C ARG A 52 -9.29 16.17 31.73
N GLU A 53 -9.64 15.48 30.65
CA GLU A 53 -9.14 14.13 30.36
C GLU A 53 -7.76 14.13 29.68
N ALA A 54 -7.45 15.17 28.91
CA ALA A 54 -6.19 15.33 28.17
C ALA A 54 -4.91 15.03 28.99
N PRO A 55 -4.72 15.54 30.23
CA PRO A 55 -3.53 15.23 31.02
C PRO A 55 -3.45 13.76 31.48
N CYS A 56 -4.57 13.04 31.46
CA CYS A 56 -4.65 11.62 31.82
C CYS A 56 -4.43 10.69 30.61
N LEU A 57 -4.33 11.22 29.39
CA LEU A 57 -4.11 10.42 28.18
C LEU A 57 -2.67 9.93 28.10
N LYS A 58 -2.49 8.74 27.51
CA LYS A 58 -1.17 8.20 27.20
C LYS A 58 -0.55 8.98 26.03
N PRO A 59 0.79 9.11 25.98
CA PRO A 59 1.45 9.68 24.81
C PRO A 59 1.13 8.86 23.56
N LEU A 60 1.20 9.50 22.40
CA LEU A 60 1.07 8.80 21.13
C LEU A 60 2.17 7.72 21.01
N PRO A 61 1.86 6.54 20.45
CA PRO A 61 2.88 5.54 20.15
C PRO A 61 3.98 6.12 19.25
N LEU A 62 5.23 5.68 19.47
CA LEU A 62 6.39 6.11 18.68
C LEU A 62 6.21 5.81 17.18
N HIS A 63 5.56 4.69 16.88
CA HIS A 63 5.27 4.27 15.52
C HIS A 63 3.79 4.49 15.21
N ARG A 64 3.51 5.09 14.05
CA ARG A 64 2.15 5.21 13.55
C ARG A 64 1.54 3.83 13.35
N TYR A 65 0.23 3.73 13.56
CA TYR A 65 -0.52 2.53 13.21
C TYR A 65 -0.36 2.25 11.71
N ASP A 66 -0.06 0.99 11.37
CA ASP A 66 0.07 0.57 9.97
C ASP A 66 -1.32 0.51 9.33
N THR A 67 -1.60 1.47 8.46
CA THR A 67 -2.86 1.56 7.69
C THR A 67 -2.76 0.89 6.33
N SER A 68 -1.67 0.17 6.04
CA SER A 68 -1.51 -0.49 4.75
C SER A 68 -2.53 -1.60 4.56
N TYR A 69 -2.98 -1.75 3.32
CA TYR A 69 -3.74 -2.94 2.93
C TYR A 69 -2.79 -4.12 2.85
N LEU A 70 -3.17 -5.22 3.51
CA LEU A 70 -2.42 -6.47 3.49
C LEU A 70 -3.06 -7.45 2.50
N GLU A 71 -2.26 -7.90 1.54
CA GLU A 71 -2.60 -8.97 0.62
C GLU A 71 -1.61 -10.13 0.80
N LEU A 72 -2.03 -11.37 0.59
CA LEU A 72 -1.20 -12.57 0.74
C LEU A 72 -1.10 -13.36 -0.58
N PRO A 73 -0.58 -12.77 -1.68
CA PRO A 73 -0.50 -13.46 -2.95
C PRO A 73 0.53 -14.58 -2.93
N ARG A 74 0.29 -15.61 -3.74
CA ARG A 74 1.30 -16.60 -4.11
C ARG A 74 2.14 -16.05 -5.25
N VAL A 75 3.46 -16.14 -5.12
CA VAL A 75 4.41 -15.74 -6.15
C VAL A 75 4.31 -16.72 -7.32
N GLY A 76 4.18 -16.20 -8.54
CA GLY A 76 4.22 -16.98 -9.76
C GLY A 76 5.56 -17.66 -9.97
N TRP A 77 5.59 -18.73 -10.78
CA TRP A 77 6.83 -19.44 -11.10
C TRP A 77 7.84 -18.59 -11.87
N ASP A 78 7.39 -17.51 -12.48
CA ASP A 78 8.23 -16.50 -13.13
C ASP A 78 8.79 -15.44 -12.16
N GLY A 79 8.51 -15.56 -10.85
CA GLY A 79 9.01 -14.64 -9.82
C GLY A 79 8.26 -13.31 -9.78
N TYR A 80 6.95 -13.32 -10.01
CA TYR A 80 6.11 -12.11 -9.95
C TYR A 80 4.90 -12.30 -9.05
N VAL A 81 4.44 -11.20 -8.45
CA VAL A 81 3.13 -11.10 -7.79
C VAL A 81 2.21 -10.19 -8.59
N ASN A 82 0.93 -10.56 -8.67
CA ASN A 82 -0.11 -9.73 -9.30
C ASN A 82 -0.78 -8.89 -8.22
N VAL A 83 -0.71 -7.57 -8.34
CA VAL A 83 -1.28 -6.63 -7.37
C VAL A 83 -1.92 -5.47 -8.12
N ARG A 84 -3.19 -5.18 -7.84
CA ARG A 84 -3.98 -4.12 -8.50
C ARG A 84 -3.89 -4.12 -10.05
N GLY A 85 -3.87 -5.30 -10.65
CA GLY A 85 -3.82 -5.46 -12.11
C GLY A 85 -2.42 -5.34 -12.74
N ASN A 86 -1.37 -5.14 -11.94
CA ASN A 86 0.02 -5.09 -12.40
C ASN A 86 0.86 -6.25 -11.84
N ARG A 87 1.96 -6.56 -12.52
CA ARG A 87 2.96 -7.55 -12.11
C ARG A 87 4.19 -6.87 -11.52
N TYR A 88 4.57 -7.29 -10.32
CA TYR A 88 5.76 -6.82 -9.62
C TYR A 88 6.71 -7.98 -9.39
N SER A 89 7.95 -7.84 -9.87
CA SER A 89 8.97 -8.88 -9.67
C SER A 89 9.29 -9.01 -8.18
N VAL A 90 9.60 -10.22 -7.72
CA VAL A 90 10.15 -10.50 -6.39
C VAL A 90 11.34 -11.44 -6.56
N PRO A 91 12.24 -11.57 -5.56
CA PRO A 91 13.35 -12.52 -5.64
C PRO A 91 12.89 -13.91 -6.09
N GLY A 92 13.55 -14.46 -7.12
CA GLY A 92 13.12 -15.69 -7.80
C GLY A 92 13.10 -16.93 -6.90
N GLU A 93 13.86 -16.92 -5.81
CA GLU A 93 13.85 -17.94 -4.75
C GLU A 93 12.48 -18.09 -4.08
N LEU A 94 11.65 -17.04 -4.13
CA LEU A 94 10.31 -17.01 -3.58
C LEU A 94 9.25 -17.56 -4.55
N ALA A 95 9.63 -18.01 -5.75
CA ALA A 95 8.71 -18.59 -6.71
C ALA A 95 7.89 -19.73 -6.10
N GLY A 96 6.56 -19.67 -6.25
CA GLY A 96 5.63 -20.62 -5.65
C GLY A 96 5.43 -20.46 -4.14
N GLN A 97 6.05 -19.49 -3.47
CA GLN A 97 5.83 -19.23 -2.05
C GLN A 97 4.72 -18.18 -1.85
N THR A 98 4.12 -18.12 -0.66
CA THR A 98 3.18 -17.05 -0.29
C THR A 98 3.95 -15.92 0.36
N VAL A 99 3.69 -14.69 -0.05
CA VAL A 99 4.33 -13.48 0.49
C VAL A 99 3.29 -12.50 1.02
N ALA A 100 3.70 -11.63 1.93
CA ALA A 100 2.86 -10.56 2.45
C ALA A 100 3.11 -9.27 1.68
N VAL A 101 2.11 -8.78 0.96
CA VAL A 101 2.18 -7.51 0.25
C VAL A 101 1.46 -6.44 1.07
N ARG A 102 2.17 -5.37 1.42
CA ARG A 102 1.62 -4.18 2.08
C ARG A 102 1.54 -3.02 1.09
N LEU A 103 0.34 -2.47 0.96
CA LEU A 103 0.06 -1.30 0.13
C LEU A 103 -0.17 -0.08 1.03
N GLY A 104 0.85 0.77 1.12
CA GLY A 104 0.76 2.00 1.90
C GLY A 104 -0.07 3.07 1.19
N LEU A 105 -0.42 4.13 1.93
CA LEU A 105 -1.03 5.34 1.37
C LEU A 105 -0.01 6.22 0.62
N ASP A 106 1.27 5.82 0.62
CA ASP A 106 2.39 6.52 -0.02
C ASP A 106 2.66 6.04 -1.45
N ASP A 107 1.68 5.40 -2.09
CA ASP A 107 1.80 4.76 -3.42
C ASP A 107 2.95 3.75 -3.52
N ARG A 108 3.31 3.12 -2.40
CA ARG A 108 4.35 2.07 -2.38
C ARG A 108 3.77 0.71 -2.04
N LEU A 109 4.22 -0.25 -2.82
CA LEU A 109 4.05 -1.67 -2.60
C LEU A 109 5.31 -2.21 -1.92
N ARG A 110 5.14 -2.93 -0.82
CA ARG A 110 6.22 -3.58 -0.07
C ARG A 110 5.90 -5.05 0.06
N VAL A 111 6.83 -5.91 -0.34
CA VAL A 111 6.68 -7.37 -0.26
C VAL A 111 7.53 -7.89 0.89
N PHE A 112 6.93 -8.70 1.73
CA PHE A 112 7.55 -9.32 2.88
C PHE A 112 7.48 -10.84 2.79
N HIS A 113 8.55 -11.49 3.25
CA HIS A 113 8.59 -12.93 3.47
C HIS A 113 9.23 -13.17 4.84
N ALA A 114 8.57 -13.96 5.70
CA ALA A 114 8.99 -14.18 7.08
C ALA A 114 9.38 -12.88 7.83
N ASP A 115 8.52 -11.86 7.74
CA ASP A 115 8.70 -10.51 8.32
C ASP A 115 9.90 -9.69 7.80
N GLN A 116 10.61 -10.16 6.78
CA GLN A 116 11.68 -9.42 6.12
C GLN A 116 11.18 -8.76 4.85
N LEU A 117 11.54 -7.49 4.64
CA LEU A 117 11.25 -6.78 3.40
C LEU A 117 12.14 -7.33 2.28
N VAL A 118 11.52 -7.96 1.28
CA VAL A 118 12.23 -8.62 0.17
C VAL A 118 12.13 -7.87 -1.15
N ALA A 119 11.11 -7.02 -1.32
CA ALA A 119 10.97 -6.15 -2.48
C ALA A 119 10.18 -4.88 -2.16
N SER A 120 10.46 -3.79 -2.86
CA SER A 120 9.66 -2.57 -2.81
C SER A 120 9.52 -1.94 -4.18
N HIS A 121 8.31 -1.50 -4.50
CA HIS A 121 7.97 -0.89 -5.79
C HIS A 121 7.09 0.33 -5.57
N SER A 122 7.16 1.29 -6.49
CA SER A 122 6.09 2.28 -6.65
C SER A 122 4.90 1.61 -7.33
N LEU A 123 3.69 1.91 -6.85
CA LEU A 123 2.47 1.50 -7.53
C LEU A 123 2.40 2.14 -8.91
N ARG A 124 1.81 1.39 -9.84
CA ARG A 124 1.65 1.81 -11.23
C ARG A 124 0.17 1.78 -11.59
N PRO A 125 -0.28 2.61 -12.54
CA PRO A 125 -1.59 2.45 -13.16
C PRO A 125 -1.72 1.05 -13.79
N ALA A 126 -2.92 0.47 -13.80
CA ALA A 126 -3.15 -0.89 -14.30
C ALA A 126 -2.73 -1.09 -15.77
N GLU A 127 -2.70 -0.01 -16.55
CA GLU A 127 -2.36 0.01 -17.98
C GLU A 127 -0.86 -0.18 -18.25
N THR A 128 0.01 0.06 -17.25
CA THR A 128 1.47 -0.03 -17.43
C THR A 128 1.98 -1.48 -17.40
N GLY A 129 1.25 -2.37 -16.74
CA GLY A 129 1.46 -3.82 -16.74
C GLY A 129 2.55 -4.32 -15.78
N TRP A 130 3.81 -3.90 -15.95
CA TRP A 130 4.96 -4.56 -15.31
C TRP A 130 5.90 -3.59 -14.58
N SER A 131 6.44 -4.04 -13.45
CA SER A 131 7.57 -3.43 -12.74
C SER A 131 8.57 -4.50 -12.33
N SER A 132 9.74 -4.48 -12.96
CA SER A 132 10.78 -5.50 -12.74
C SER A 132 12.05 -4.87 -12.18
N VAL A 133 12.65 -5.55 -11.19
CA VAL A 133 14.00 -5.27 -10.69
C VAL A 133 14.90 -6.41 -11.19
N PRO A 134 15.91 -6.14 -12.03
CA PRO A 134 16.73 -7.18 -12.64
C PRO A 134 17.38 -8.13 -11.63
N ASP A 135 17.84 -7.61 -10.49
CA ASP A 135 18.53 -8.38 -9.46
C ASP A 135 17.67 -9.49 -8.86
N HIS A 136 16.34 -9.33 -8.87
CA HIS A 136 15.43 -10.35 -8.35
C HIS A 136 15.58 -11.70 -9.03
N HIS A 137 16.01 -11.72 -10.29
CA HIS A 137 16.16 -12.95 -11.04
C HIS A 137 17.61 -13.24 -11.43
N ALA A 138 18.56 -12.37 -11.08
CA ALA A 138 19.97 -12.51 -11.50
C ALA A 138 20.56 -13.88 -11.13
N ALA A 139 20.32 -14.37 -9.91
CA ALA A 139 20.78 -15.68 -9.46
C ALA A 139 20.18 -16.83 -10.30
N LEU A 140 18.90 -16.73 -10.65
CA LEU A 140 18.20 -17.71 -11.48
C LEU A 140 18.78 -17.74 -12.90
N TRP A 141 19.01 -16.57 -13.49
CA TRP A 141 19.68 -16.44 -14.79
C TRP A 141 21.10 -17.01 -14.76
N GLN A 142 21.90 -16.72 -13.73
CA GLN A 142 23.25 -17.28 -13.59
C GLN A 142 23.24 -18.81 -13.46
N ALA A 143 22.27 -19.37 -12.74
CA ALA A 143 22.14 -20.82 -12.57
C ALA A 143 21.71 -21.53 -13.88
N THR A 144 20.82 -20.90 -14.65
CA THR A 144 20.23 -21.47 -15.88
C THR A 144 21.08 -21.25 -17.12
N LEU A 145 21.80 -20.13 -17.22
CA LEU A 145 22.68 -19.80 -18.35
C LEU A 145 24.01 -20.58 -18.36
N LYS A 146 24.09 -21.72 -17.66
CA LYS A 146 25.13 -22.74 -17.89
C LYS A 146 24.92 -23.48 -19.23
N VAL A 147 24.44 -22.77 -20.23
CA VAL A 147 24.35 -23.23 -21.60
C VAL A 147 25.77 -23.14 -22.17
N GLU A 148 26.22 -24.21 -22.84
CA GLU A 148 27.50 -24.20 -23.54
C GLU A 148 27.57 -22.98 -24.46
N ARG A 149 28.53 -22.09 -24.21
CA ARG A 149 28.84 -21.00 -25.13
C ARG A 149 29.61 -21.60 -26.30
N ARG A 150 28.90 -21.97 -27.36
CA ARG A 150 29.52 -22.44 -28.61
C ARG A 150 29.87 -21.23 -29.50
N PRO A 151 31.02 -21.24 -30.18
CA PRO A 151 31.32 -20.23 -31.19
C PRO A 151 30.25 -20.28 -32.30
N LEU A 152 29.95 -19.13 -32.90
CA LEU A 152 28.96 -18.99 -33.98
C LEU A 152 29.24 -19.94 -35.17
N GLU A 153 30.53 -20.24 -35.41
CA GLU A 153 31.06 -21.21 -36.36
C GLU A 153 30.35 -22.58 -36.28
N ALA A 154 29.96 -23.02 -35.07
CA ALA A 154 29.28 -24.29 -34.86
C ALA A 154 27.86 -24.35 -35.47
N TYR A 155 27.30 -23.20 -35.86
CA TYR A 155 25.99 -23.09 -36.52
C TYR A 155 26.10 -22.80 -38.02
N GLU A 156 27.29 -22.39 -38.51
CA GLU A 156 27.53 -22.12 -39.93
C GLU A 156 27.53 -23.41 -40.77
N GLU A 157 27.96 -24.53 -40.20
CA GLU A 157 27.93 -25.85 -40.85
C GLU A 157 26.49 -26.35 -41.12
N VAL A 158 25.51 -25.87 -40.34
CA VAL A 158 24.10 -26.25 -40.49
C VAL A 158 23.37 -25.32 -41.49
N ALA A 159 23.87 -24.10 -41.68
CA ALA A 159 23.30 -23.09 -42.57
C ALA A 159 23.68 -23.28 -44.05
N THR A 160 24.66 -24.14 -44.37
CA THR A 160 25.08 -24.42 -45.75
C THR A 160 24.23 -25.47 -46.46
N TRP A 161 23.24 -26.06 -45.79
CA TRP A 161 22.20 -26.90 -46.40
C TRP A 161 20.95 -26.07 -46.76
N SER A 162 21.08 -25.13 -47.70
CA SER A 162 19.95 -24.53 -48.42
C SER A 162 20.32 -24.21 -49.85
#